data_AF-A0A920EF95-F1
#
_entry.id   AF-A0A920EF95-F1
#
_cell.length_a   1.000
_cell.length_b   1.000
_cell.length_c   1.000
_cell.angle_alpha   90.00
_cell.angle_beta   90.00
_cell.angle_gamma   90.00
#
_symmetry.space_group_name_H-M   'P 1'
#
loop_
_entity.id
_entity.type
_entity.pdbx_description
1 polymer ?
#
loop_
_entity_poly.entity_id
_entity_poly.type
_entity_poly.pdbx_seq_one_letter_code
_entity_poly.pdbx_strand_id
1 'polypeptide(L)' 'MSIDSLTNLLNCAKTRNNYVVGFVVQGWEDASSFVRAADETETDIILQSGPGLRKICHLN' A
#
# COMPACT_ATOMS: atom_id res chain seq x y z
N MET A 1 6.61 -3.86 -9.97
CA MET A 1 5.36 -3.74 -9.18
C MET A 1 4.16 -3.45 -10.09
N SER A 2 2.99 -4.03 -9.80
CA SER A 2 1.72 -3.74 -10.47
C SER A 2 0.65 -3.36 -9.43
N ILE A 3 -0.38 -2.62 -9.84
CA ILE A 3 -1.54 -2.31 -9.00
C ILE A 3 -2.54 -3.46 -9.11
N ASP A 4 -3.08 -3.91 -7.98
CA ASP A 4 -4.15 -4.91 -7.91
C ASP A 4 -5.27 -4.41 -6.98
N SER A 5 -6.43 -5.04 -7.08
CA SER A 5 -7.52 -4.83 -6.14
C SER A 5 -7.17 -5.36 -4.76
N LEU A 6 -7.67 -4.68 -3.72
CA LEU A 6 -7.51 -5.11 -2.34
C LEU A 6 -8.08 -6.53 -2.12
N THR A 7 -9.20 -6.87 -2.77
CA THR A 7 -9.84 -8.17 -2.65
C THR A 7 -8.95 -9.30 -3.18
N ASN A 8 -8.35 -9.14 -4.36
CA ASN A 8 -7.44 -10.14 -4.92
C ASN A 8 -6.21 -10.32 -4.04
N LEU A 9 -5.59 -9.20 -3.64
CA LEU A 9 -4.40 -9.22 -2.80
C LEU A 9 -4.64 -9.94 -1.47
N LEU A 10 -5.72 -9.62 -0.77
CA LEU A 10 -6.05 -10.24 0.52
C LEU A 10 -6.47 -11.71 0.37
N ASN A 11 -7.13 -12.09 -0.72
CA ASN A 11 -7.42 -13.49 -1.02
C ASN A 11 -6.13 -14.29 -1.24
N CYS A 12 -5.17 -13.75 -2.01
CA CYS A 12 -3.86 -14.36 -2.22
C CYS A 12 -3.05 -14.47 -0.91
N ALA A 13 -3.07 -13.43 -0.07
CA ALA A 13 -2.40 -13.47 1.23
C ALA A 13 -3.01 -14.55 2.14
N LYS A 14 -4.35 -14.63 2.17
CA LYS A 14 -5.08 -15.65 2.95
C LYS A 14 -4.77 -17.07 2.49
N THR A 15 -4.72 -17.34 1.18
CA THR A 15 -4.38 -18.69 0.68
C THR A 15 -2.94 -19.09 1.01
N ARG A 16 -2.03 -18.11 1.11
CA ARG A 16 -0.63 -18.31 1.51
C ARG A 16 -0.41 -18.27 3.03
N ASN A 17 -1.44 -18.04 3.83
CA ASN A 17 -1.36 -17.83 5.27
C ASN A 17 -0.36 -16.71 5.67
N ASN A 18 -0.34 -15.64 4.88
CA ASN A 18 0.52 -14.48 5.06
C ASN A 18 -0.27 -13.23 5.47
N TYR A 19 0.46 -12.24 5.98
CA TYR A 19 -0.04 -10.90 6.25
C TYR A 19 0.50 -9.91 5.22
N VAL A 20 -0.28 -8.87 4.94
CA VAL A 20 0.12 -7.75 4.08
C VAL A 20 0.07 -6.49 4.92
N VAL A 21 1.15 -5.70 4.88
CA VAL A 21 1.24 -4.46 5.67
C VAL A 21 0.49 -3.34 4.96
N GLY A 22 -0.35 -2.62 5.71
CA GLY A 22 -1.01 -1.40 5.26
C GLY A 22 -0.34 -0.16 5.85
N PHE A 23 0.11 0.75 4.99
CA PHE A 23 0.71 2.02 5.37
C PHE A 23 -0.24 3.17 5.08
N VAL A 24 -0.52 4.00 6.09
CA VAL A 24 -1.19 5.29 5.88
C VAL A 24 -0.14 6.30 5.49
N VAL A 25 -0.21 6.78 4.25
CA VAL A 25 0.72 7.71 3.65
C VAL A 25 0.34 9.14 4.05
N GLN A 26 1.33 9.94 4.45
CA GLN A 26 1.15 11.37 4.79
C GLN A 26 1.65 12.33 3.69
N GLY A 27 2.46 11.83 2.75
CA GLY A 27 3.03 12.61 1.64
C GLY A 27 3.78 11.75 0.62
N TRP A 28 4.49 12.41 -0.30
CA TRP A 28 5.22 11.72 -1.37
C TRP A 28 6.39 10.88 -0.84
N GLU A 29 7.10 11.40 0.15
CA GLU A 29 8.29 10.78 0.74
C GLU A 29 7.96 9.43 1.40
N ASP A 30 6.82 9.35 2.09
CA ASP A 30 6.30 8.10 2.65
C ASP A 30 6.00 7.08 1.55
N ALA A 31 5.21 7.48 0.53
CA ALA A 31 4.84 6.58 -0.56
C ALA A 31 6.08 6.03 -1.28
N SER A 32 7.02 6.90 -1.61
CA SER A 32 8.26 6.52 -2.29
C SER A 32 9.10 5.57 -1.43
N SER A 33 9.22 5.83 -0.14
CA SER A 33 10.03 5.00 0.78
C SER A 33 9.41 3.63 0.99
N PHE A 34 8.08 3.54 1.18
CA PHE A 34 7.39 2.26 1.35
C PHE A 34 7.44 1.41 0.08
N VAL A 35 7.24 2.02 -1.10
CA VAL A 35 7.37 1.30 -2.38
C VAL A 35 8.78 0.78 -2.58
N ARG A 36 9.80 1.59 -2.27
CA ARG A 36 11.19 1.16 -2.37
C ARG A 36 11.49 -0.01 -1.44
N ALA A 37 11.07 0.07 -0.19
CA ALA A 37 11.24 -1.03 0.76
C ALA A 37 10.53 -2.30 0.28
N ALA A 38 9.31 -2.19 -0.22
CA ALA A 38 8.54 -3.32 -0.74
C ALA A 38 9.18 -3.98 -1.97
N ASP A 39 9.78 -3.18 -2.85
CA ASP A 39 10.54 -3.66 -4.00
C ASP A 39 11.82 -4.38 -3.56
N GLU A 40 12.56 -3.81 -2.60
CA GLU A 40 13.77 -4.42 -2.01
C GLU A 40 13.48 -5.73 -1.25
N THR A 41 12.28 -5.89 -0.68
CA THR A 41 11.87 -7.11 0.05
C THR A 41 11.03 -8.08 -0.77
N GLU A 42 10.73 -7.77 -2.03
CA GLU A 42 9.83 -8.56 -2.88
C GLU A 42 8.47 -8.86 -2.23
N THR A 43 7.91 -7.87 -1.52
CA THR A 43 6.64 -8.03 -0.79
C THR A 43 5.54 -7.14 -1.32
N ASP A 44 4.31 -7.63 -1.25
CA ASP A 44 3.14 -6.79 -1.46
C ASP A 44 2.89 -5.86 -0.27
N ILE A 45 2.47 -4.63 -0.56
CA ILE A 45 2.06 -3.63 0.45
C ILE A 45 0.75 -2.96 0.03
N ILE A 46 0.03 -2.42 1.01
CA ILE A 46 -1.14 -1.57 0.77
C ILE A 46 -0.78 -0.14 1.14
N LEU A 47 -0.87 0.78 0.18
CA LEU A 47 -0.76 2.21 0.45
C LEU A 47 -2.17 2.81 0.61
N GLN A 48 -2.40 3.46 1.74
CA GLN A 48 -3.68 4.09 2.07
C GLN A 48 -3.47 5.59 2.22
N SER A 49 -4.29 6.40 1.55
CA SER A 49 -4.35 7.83 1.84
C SER A 49 -5.31 8.08 2.99
N GLY A 50 -4.85 8.71 4.07
CA GLY A 50 -5.72 9.14 5.17
C GLY A 50 -6.59 10.35 4.77
N PRO A 51 -7.64 10.70 5.54
CA PRO A 51 -8.51 11.84 5.22
C PRO A 51 -7.77 13.18 5.07
N GLY A 52 -6.68 13.38 5.83
CA GLY A 52 -5.85 14.58 5.73
C GLY A 52 -5.11 14.65 4.40
N LEU A 53 -4.41 13.58 4.02
CA LEU A 53 -3.72 13.49 2.74
C LEU A 53 -4.70 13.67 1.57
N ARG A 54 -5.87 13.05 1.64
CA ARG A 54 -6.90 13.19 0.60
C ARG A 54 -7.35 14.64 0.40
N LYS A 55 -7.52 15.42 1.48
CA LYS A 55 -7.83 16.86 1.38
C LYS A 55 -6.72 17.65 0.70
N ILE A 56 -5.46 17.38 1.04
CA ILE A 56 -4.29 18.08 0.50
C ILE A 56 -4.09 17.76 -0.99
N CYS A 57 -4.27 16.50 -1.37
CA CYS A 57 -4.08 16.02 -2.74
C CYS A 57 -5.33 16.06 -3.61
N HIS A 58 -6.44 16.62 -3.09
CA HIS A 58 -7.74 16.65 -3.78
C HIS A 58 -8.23 15.27 -4.25
N LEU A 59 -7.98 14.24 -3.43
CA LEU A 59 -8.49 12.88 -3.65
C LEU A 59 -9.89 12.76 -3.04
N ASN A 60 -10.85 12.22 -3.80
CA ASN A 60 -12.23 12.01 -3.37
C ASN A 60 -12.37 10.83 -2.40
#